data_AF-Q2TSD9-F1
#
_entry.id   AF-Q2TSD9-F1
#
_cell.length_a   1.000
_cell.length_b   1.000
_cell.length_c   1.000
_cell.angle_alpha   90.00
_cell.angle_beta   90.00
_cell.angle_gamma   90.00
#
_symmetry.space_group_name_H-M   'P 1'
#
loop_
_entity.id
_entity.type
_entity.pdbx_description
1 polymer ?
#
loop_
_entity_poly.entity_id
_entity_poly.type
_entity_poly.pdbx_seq_one_letter_code
_entity_poly.pdbx_strand_id
1 'polypeptide(L)'
;MKRILVLIAFSLVLIGADAHDGYPKDSKGCKMTCITADDKFCNSICKGIGGKGECNWGVCWCTGVPNKNDLWDSNNNKCGGK
;
A
#
# COMPACT_ATOMS: atom_id res chain seq x y z
N MET A 1 2.78 25.37 -31.83
CA MET A 1 3.69 24.39 -31.18
C MET A 1 3.91 24.64 -29.69
N LYS A 2 4.18 25.89 -29.25
CA LYS A 2 4.44 26.21 -27.83
C LYS A 2 3.27 25.89 -26.87
N ARG A 3 2.02 26.08 -27.30
CA ARG A 3 0.82 25.71 -26.52
C ARG A 3 0.63 24.20 -26.34
N ILE A 4 1.09 23.40 -27.31
CA ILE A 4 0.98 21.93 -27.26
C ILE A 4 1.98 21.37 -26.23
N LEU A 5 3.21 21.91 -26.20
CA LEU A 5 4.21 21.55 -25.18
C LEU A 5 3.75 21.85 -23.75
N VAL A 6 3.05 22.96 -23.54
CA VAL A 6 2.49 23.32 -22.22
C VAL A 6 1.40 22.33 -21.78
N LEU A 7 0.54 21.89 -22.71
CA LEU A 7 -0.52 20.92 -22.41
C LEU A 7 0.06 19.53 -22.07
N ILE A 8 1.09 19.09 -22.79
CA ILE A 8 1.78 17.81 -22.53
C ILE A 8 2.45 17.83 -21.14
N ALA A 9 3.12 18.93 -20.80
CA ALA A 9 3.75 19.08 -19.48
C ALA A 9 2.73 19.05 -18.35
N PHE A 10 1.54 19.64 -18.54
CA PHE A 10 0.48 19.67 -17.52
C PHE A 10 -0.16 18.29 -17.32
N SER A 11 -0.36 17.51 -18.39
CA SER A 11 -0.88 16.14 -18.30
C SER A 11 0.02 15.18 -17.53
N LEU A 12 1.34 15.39 -17.54
CA LEU A 12 2.29 14.56 -16.77
C LEU A 12 2.18 14.79 -15.25
N VAL A 13 1.76 15.99 -14.82
CA VAL A 13 1.55 16.33 -13.40
C VAL A 13 0.27 15.69 -12.85
N LEU A 14 -0.71 15.43 -13.72
CA LEU A 14 -1.98 14.78 -13.37
C LEU A 14 -1.89 13.26 -13.31
N ILE A 15 -0.78 12.66 -13.73
CA ILE A 15 -0.40 11.30 -13.34
C ILE A 15 0.10 11.39 -11.89
N GLY A 16 -0.81 11.79 -10.99
CA GLY A 16 -0.58 11.71 -9.56
C GLY A 16 -0.35 10.24 -9.27
N ALA A 17 0.83 9.91 -8.72
CA ALA A 17 1.14 8.57 -8.28
C ALA A 17 -0.02 8.08 -7.41
N ASP A 18 -0.76 7.10 -7.90
CA ASP A 18 -1.85 6.46 -7.21
C ASP A 18 -1.29 5.83 -5.93
N ALA A 19 -1.44 6.58 -4.85
CA ALA A 19 -1.05 6.18 -3.50
C ALA A 19 -2.24 5.49 -2.86
N HIS A 20 -2.03 4.24 -2.44
CA HIS A 20 -3.04 3.41 -1.83
C HIS A 20 -2.71 3.13 -0.36
N ASP A 21 -3.75 3.09 0.44
CA ASP A 21 -3.66 2.72 1.86
C ASP A 21 -4.39 1.39 2.08
N GLY A 22 -3.83 0.53 2.92
CA GLY A 22 -4.44 -0.76 3.22
C GLY A 22 -3.53 -1.73 3.98
N TYR A 23 -4.05 -2.92 4.23
CA TYR A 23 -3.30 -4.00 4.88
C TYR A 23 -2.32 -4.63 3.89
N PRO A 24 -1.02 -4.76 4.19
CA PRO A 24 -0.12 -5.57 3.37
C PRO A 24 -0.51 -7.06 3.48
N LYS A 25 -0.21 -7.82 2.43
CA LYS A 25 -0.44 -9.26 2.41
C LYS A 25 0.86 -10.06 2.44
N ASP A 26 0.84 -11.22 3.10
CA ASP A 26 1.94 -12.18 3.04
C ASP A 26 1.93 -12.98 1.72
N SER A 27 2.87 -13.92 1.58
CA SER A 27 2.97 -14.79 0.40
C SER A 27 1.75 -15.71 0.18
N LYS A 28 0.91 -15.89 1.20
CA LYS A 28 -0.34 -16.64 1.15
C LYS A 28 -1.54 -15.77 0.83
N GLY A 29 -1.36 -14.45 0.77
CA GLY A 29 -2.43 -13.48 0.58
C GLY A 29 -3.17 -13.13 1.87
N CYS A 30 -2.59 -13.37 3.05
CA CYS A 30 -3.15 -13.04 4.35
C CYS A 30 -2.72 -11.66 4.82
N LYS A 31 -3.60 -10.96 5.54
CA LYS A 31 -3.20 -9.78 6.31
C LYS A 31 -2.09 -10.15 7.28
N MET A 32 -1.09 -9.29 7.35
CA MET A 32 0.05 -9.50 8.23
C MET A 32 -0.26 -8.96 9.63
N THR A 33 -0.21 -9.85 10.63
CA THR A 33 -0.48 -9.50 12.03
C THR A 33 0.76 -8.91 12.70
N CYS A 34 0.55 -8.06 13.69
CA CYS A 34 1.60 -7.48 14.53
C CYS A 34 1.23 -7.60 16.01
N ILE A 35 2.22 -7.69 16.88
CA ILE A 35 2.03 -7.57 18.32
C ILE A 35 1.99 -6.07 18.65
N THR A 36 1.08 -5.66 19.54
CA THR A 36 0.83 -4.25 19.89
C THR A 36 2.15 -3.54 20.19
N ALA A 37 2.41 -2.41 19.51
CA ALA A 37 3.63 -1.59 19.53
C ALA A 37 4.81 -2.03 18.62
N ASP A 38 4.65 -3.03 17.75
CA ASP A 38 5.66 -3.35 16.73
C ASP A 38 5.49 -2.54 15.42
N ASP A 39 5.51 -1.21 15.55
CA ASP A 39 5.44 -0.31 14.40
C ASP A 39 6.68 -0.45 13.51
N LYS A 40 7.82 -0.86 14.07
CA LYS A 40 9.05 -1.08 13.30
C LYS A 40 8.89 -2.25 12.32
N PHE A 41 8.27 -3.34 12.75
CA PHE A 41 7.94 -4.46 11.87
C PHE A 41 7.03 -4.01 10.72
N CYS A 42 5.88 -3.41 11.04
CA CYS A 42 4.94 -2.97 10.00
C CYS A 42 5.55 -1.92 9.06
N ASN A 43 6.31 -0.97 9.59
CA ASN A 43 7.01 0.02 8.78
C ASN A 43 8.07 -0.60 7.87
N SER A 44 8.79 -1.63 8.34
CA SER A 44 9.78 -2.35 7.51
C SER A 44 9.10 -2.99 6.29
N ILE A 45 7.96 -3.67 6.50
CA ILE A 45 7.24 -4.29 5.40
C ILE A 45 6.61 -3.27 4.47
N CYS A 46 5.95 -2.24 5.00
CA CYS A 46 5.33 -1.22 4.16
C CYS A 46 6.39 -0.47 3.34
N LYS A 47 7.59 -0.22 3.88
CA LYS A 47 8.72 0.32 3.11
C LYS A 47 9.17 -0.61 1.99
N GLY A 48 9.14 -1.93 2.21
CA GLY A 48 9.45 -2.93 1.19
C GLY A 48 8.52 -2.88 -0.02
N ILE A 49 7.28 -2.39 0.16
CA ILE A 49 6.29 -2.20 -0.91
C ILE A 49 6.10 -0.71 -1.28
N GLY A 50 6.99 0.18 -0.82
CA GLY A 50 7.00 1.60 -1.20
C GLY A 50 6.13 2.54 -0.35
N GLY A 51 5.55 2.06 0.75
CA GLY A 51 4.73 2.85 1.68
C GLY A 51 5.37 3.08 3.06
N LYS A 52 4.57 3.56 4.01
CA LYS A 52 4.89 3.66 5.45
C LYS A 52 3.92 2.81 6.24
N GLY A 53 4.37 2.27 7.37
CA GLY A 53 3.57 1.28 8.12
C GLY A 53 3.54 1.49 9.61
N GLU A 54 2.44 1.06 10.21
CA GLU A 54 2.24 1.01 11.66
C GLU A 54 1.39 -0.20 12.05
N CYS A 55 1.45 -0.56 13.33
CA CYS A 55 0.64 -1.63 13.89
C CYS A 55 -0.70 -1.07 14.36
N ASN A 56 -1.79 -1.38 13.63
CA ASN A 56 -3.13 -0.90 13.93
C ASN A 56 -4.01 -2.07 14.39
N TRP A 57 -4.38 -2.10 15.67
CA TRP A 57 -5.26 -3.13 16.25
C TRP A 57 -4.77 -4.58 16.03
N GLY A 58 -3.45 -4.79 16.12
CA GLY A 58 -2.83 -6.11 15.94
C GLY A 58 -2.64 -6.54 14.49
N VAL A 59 -2.86 -5.63 13.53
CA VAL A 59 -2.64 -5.86 12.10
C VAL A 59 -1.85 -4.70 11.50
N CYS A 60 -0.91 -4.99 10.61
CA CYS A 60 -0.16 -3.92 9.94
C CYS A 60 -1.06 -3.13 8.99
N TRP A 61 -0.91 -1.81 8.98
CA TRP A 61 -1.56 -0.91 8.03
C TRP A 61 -0.48 -0.12 7.28
N CYS A 62 -0.55 -0.10 5.96
CA CYS A 62 0.36 0.66 5.10
C CYS A 62 -0.35 1.87 4.50
N THR A 63 0.38 2.98 4.38
CA THR A 63 -0.05 4.18 3.66
C THR A 63 0.91 4.52 2.53
N GLY A 64 0.38 5.13 1.47
CA GLY A 64 1.18 5.63 0.36
C GLY A 64 1.78 4.54 -0.54
N VAL A 65 1.17 3.36 -0.60
CA VAL A 65 1.64 2.23 -1.42
C VAL A 65 1.33 2.50 -2.89
N PRO A 66 2.33 2.49 -3.79
CA PRO A 66 2.13 2.81 -5.22
C PRO A 66 1.41 1.72 -6.01
N ASN A 67 1.37 0.49 -5.50
CA ASN A 67 0.77 -0.65 -6.20
C ASN A 67 -0.29 -1.31 -5.32
N LYS A 68 -1.57 -1.14 -5.68
CA LYS A 68 -2.71 -1.74 -4.97
C LYS A 68 -2.60 -3.26 -4.83
N ASN A 69 -1.93 -3.95 -5.75
CA ASN A 69 -1.81 -5.40 -5.71
C ASN A 69 -0.96 -5.91 -4.54
N ASP A 70 -0.14 -5.06 -3.92
CA ASP A 70 0.65 -5.42 -2.73
C ASP A 70 -0.20 -5.36 -1.44
N LEU A 71 -1.39 -4.78 -1.54
CA LEU A 71 -2.37 -4.74 -0.46
C LEU A 71 -3.31 -5.96 -0.52
N TRP A 72 -3.82 -6.33 0.65
CA TRP A 72 -4.83 -7.36 0.83
C TRP A 72 -6.16 -6.94 0.21
N ASP A 73 -6.77 -7.85 -0.53
CA ASP A 73 -8.08 -7.68 -1.16
C ASP A 73 -9.09 -8.60 -0.47
N SER A 74 -10.16 -8.01 0.08
CA SER A 74 -11.24 -8.75 0.73
C SER A 74 -11.93 -9.73 -0.19
N ASN A 75 -11.98 -9.45 -1.49
CA ASN A 75 -12.64 -10.33 -2.47
C ASN A 75 -11.87 -11.62 -2.74
N ASN A 76 -10.57 -11.63 -2.43
CA ASN A 76 -9.69 -12.79 -2.59
C ASN A 76 -9.08 -13.20 -1.24
N ASN A 77 -9.85 -13.07 -0.17
CA ASN A 77 -9.38 -13.45 1.16
C ASN A 77 -9.15 -14.97 1.23
N LYS A 78 -7.89 -15.37 1.44
CA LYS A 78 -7.49 -16.78 1.56
C LYS A 78 -7.33 -17.25 3.02
N CYS A 79 -7.68 -16.38 3.97
CA CYS A 79 -7.21 -16.48 5.35
C CYS A 79 -8.36 -16.31 6.34
N GLY A 80 -8.33 -17.08 7.43
CA GLY A 80 -9.52 -17.27 8.28
C GLY A 80 -10.26 -18.56 7.93
N GLY A 81 -9.51 -19.66 7.80
CA GLY A 81 -10.12 -20.98 7.91
C GLY A 81 -10.94 -21.02 9.20
N LYS A 82 -12.19 -21.46 9.09
CA LYS A 82 -12.78 -22.18 10.22
C LYS A 82 -11.96 -23.45 10.45
#